data_AF-A0AAC9D6H7-F1
#
_entry.id   AF-A0AAC9D6H7-F1
#
_cell.length_a   1.000
_cell.length_b   1.000
_cell.length_c   1.000
_cell.angle_alpha   90.00
_cell.angle_beta   90.00
_cell.angle_gamma   90.00
#
_symmetry.space_group_name_H-M   'P 1'
#
loop_
_entity.id
_entity.type
_entity.pdbx_description
1 polymer ?
#
loop_
_entity_poly.entity_id
_entity_poly.type
_entity_poly.pdbx_seq_one_letter_code
_entity_poly.pdbx_strand_id
1 'polypeptide(L)' 'MKILIINSGSSSIKYQLMVMPENEVICSGMIDRIGLETSNITLKTATASREETLPIPNHKVGLQKVANIAFRF' A
#
# COMPACT_ATOMS: atom_id res chain seq x y z
N MET A 1 15.09 -2.41 -12.12
CA MET A 1 13.64 -2.41 -12.46
C MET A 1 12.83 -2.31 -11.18
N LYS A 2 11.79 -1.45 -11.11
CA LYS A 2 10.89 -1.38 -9.95
C LYS A 2 9.74 -2.38 -10.12
N ILE A 3 9.47 -3.20 -9.11
CA ILE A 3 8.39 -4.19 -9.09
C ILE A 3 7.45 -3.86 -7.93
N LEU A 4 6.16 -3.64 -8.23
CA LEU A 4 5.11 -3.50 -7.24
C LEU A 4 4.41 -4.85 -7.06
N ILE A 5 4.54 -5.42 -5.87
CA ILE A 5 3.90 -6.67 -5.46
C ILE A 5 2.62 -6.31 -4.72
N ILE A 6 1.52 -6.95 -5.12
CA ILE A 6 0.19 -6.78 -4.51
C ILE A 6 -0.34 -8.13 -4.05
N ASN A 7 -0.83 -8.18 -2.82
CA ASN A 7 -1.68 -9.25 -2.32
C ASN A 7 -3.03 -8.64 -1.92
N SER A 8 -4.09 -9.02 -2.62
CA SER A 8 -5.44 -8.51 -2.40
C SER A 8 -6.29 -9.56 -1.70
N GLY A 9 -6.67 -9.29 -0.45
CA GLY A 9 -7.70 -10.03 0.27
C GLY A 9 -9.10 -9.51 -0.03
N SER A 10 -10.13 -10.13 0.56
CA SER A 10 -11.53 -9.71 0.40
C SER A 10 -11.82 -8.32 0.97
N SER A 11 -11.03 -7.86 1.95
CA SER A 11 -11.19 -6.55 2.60
C SER A 11 -9.87 -5.82 2.83
N SER A 12 -8.79 -6.23 2.16
CA SER A 12 -7.46 -5.64 2.33
C SER A 12 -6.61 -5.71 1.08
N ILE A 13 -5.62 -4.81 1.00
CA ILE A 13 -4.55 -4.80 0.00
C ILE A 13 -3.23 -4.66 0.75
N LYS A 14 -2.39 -5.70 0.73
CA LYS A 14 -0.98 -5.62 1.13
C LYS A 14 -0.13 -5.30 -0.09
N TYR A 15 0.84 -4.42 0.07
CA TYR A 15 1.69 -3.98 -1.03
C TYR A 15 3.16 -3.86 -0.62
N GLN A 16 4.05 -4.08 -1.58
CA GLN A 16 5.48 -3.86 -1.46
C GLN A 16 6.05 -3.37 -2.79
N LEU A 17 6.84 -2.31 -2.76
CA LEU A 17 7.61 -1.83 -3.90
C LEU A 17 9.09 -2.17 -3.66
N MET A 18 9.70 -2.84 -4.63
CA MET A 18 11.10 -3.25 -4.55
C MET A 18 11.86 -2.99 -5.85
N VAL A 19 13.18 -2.89 -5.75
CA VAL A 19 14.10 -2.78 -6.90
C VAL A 19 14.79 -4.12 -7.12
N MET A 20 14.78 -4.58 -8.37
CA MET A 20 15.50 -5.76 -8.83
C MET A 20 16.58 -5.38 -9.87
N PRO A 21 17.73 -6.07 -9.91
CA PRO A 21 18.06 -7.30 -9.17
C PRO A 21 18.54 -7.13 -7.72
N GLU A 22 18.70 -5.90 -7.24
CA GLU A 22 19.27 -5.59 -5.91
C GLU A 22 18.45 -6.12 -4.73
N ASN A 23 17.20 -6.54 -4.98
CA ASN A 23 16.26 -7.06 -3.98
C ASN A 23 15.99 -6.06 -2.84
N GLU A 24 16.07 -4.76 -3.15
CA GLU A 24 15.92 -3.68 -2.19
C GLU A 24 14.44 -3.30 -2.05
N VAL A 25 13.91 -3.34 -0.82
CA VAL A 25 12.53 -2.90 -0.53
C VAL A 25 12.52 -1.39 -0.31
N ILE A 26 11.84 -0.67 -1.20
CA ILE A 26 11.68 0.79 -1.12
C ILE A 26 10.58 1.16 -0.13
N CYS A 27 9.44 0.48 -0.23
CA CYS A 27 8.35 0.65 0.71
C CYS A 27 7.46 -0.59 0.80
N SER A 28 6.76 -0.72 1.92
CA SER A 28 5.71 -1.72 2.11
C SER A 28 4.55 -1.14 2.90
N GLY A 29 3.39 -1.78 2.82
CA GLY A 29 2.23 -1.28 3.53
C GLY A 29 1.00 -2.14 3.35
N MET A 30 -0.08 -1.66 3.93
CA MET A 30 -1.37 -2.33 3.88
C MET A 30 -2.51 -1.31 3.95
N ILE A 31 -3.57 -1.58 3.21
CA ILE A 31 -4.89 -1.00 3.41
C ILE A 31 -5.78 -2.13 3.94
N ASP A 32 -6.40 -1.97 5.11
CA ASP A 32 -7.38 -2.92 5.65
C ASP A 32 -8.75 -2.28 5.83
N ARG A 33 -9.76 -3.11 6.11
CA ARG A 33 -11.15 -2.67 6.33
C ARG A 33 -11.73 -1.92 5.12
N ILE A 34 -11.37 -2.35 3.91
CA ILE A 34 -11.95 -1.82 2.67
C ILE A 34 -13.44 -2.13 2.64
N GLY A 35 -14.25 -1.14 2.26
CA GLY A 35 -15.71 -1.22 2.20
C GLY A 35 -16.41 -0.93 3.54
N LEU A 36 -15.66 -0.66 4.62
CA LEU A 36 -16.21 -0.16 5.88
C LEU A 36 -16.20 1.38 5.92
N GLU A 37 -16.80 1.96 6.96
CA GLU A 37 -16.85 3.41 7.18
C GLU A 37 -15.45 4.05 7.18
N THR A 38 -14.47 3.35 7.75
CA THR A 38 -13.07 3.75 7.75
C THR A 38 -12.15 2.55 7.48
N SER A 39 -11.03 2.86 6.82
CA SER A 39 -9.95 1.92 6.50
C SER A 39 -8.66 2.41 7.13
N ASN A 40 -7.82 1.47 7.59
CA ASN A 40 -6.48 1.83 8.05
C ASN A 40 -5.49 1.63 6.92
N ILE A 41 -4.63 2.63 6.73
CA ILE A 41 -3.60 2.64 5.71
C ILE A 41 -2.27 2.78 6.41
N THR A 42 -1.36 1.86 6.14
CA THR A 42 -0.02 1.83 6.70
C THR A 42 1.00 1.92 5.57
N LEU A 43 2.05 2.73 5.77
CA LEU A 43 3.21 2.84 4.90
C LEU A 43 4.47 2.75 5.75
N LYS A 44 5.38 1.87 5.36
CA LYS A 44 6.70 1.73 5.95
C LYS A 44 7.75 1.88 4.84
N THR A 45 8.75 2.69 5.11
CA THR A 45 9.97 2.87 4.32
C THR A 45 11.18 2.57 5.20
N ALA A 46 12.39 2.62 4.66
CA ALA A 46 13.61 2.42 5.46
C ALA A 46 13.77 3.44 6.60
N THR A 47 13.23 4.65 6.45
CA THR A 47 13.46 5.78 7.37
C THR A 47 12.22 6.27 8.10
N ALA A 48 11.03 5.90 7.65
CA ALA A 48 9.77 6.43 8.18
C ALA A 48 8.64 5.40 8.14
N SER A 49 7.73 5.54 9.12
CA SER A 49 6.43 4.86 9.16
C SER A 49 5.33 5.90 9.21
N ARG A 50 4.25 5.69 8.46
CA ARG A 50 3.07 6.55 8.43
C ARG A 50 1.82 5.69 8.52
N GLU A 51 0.86 6.18 9.30
CA GLU A 51 -0.47 5.61 9.40
C GLU A 51 -1.52 6.69 9.10
N GLU A 52 -2.60 6.30 8.45
CA GLU A 52 -3.70 7.18 8.09
C GLU A 52 -5.01 6.38 8.15
N THR A 53 -6.06 7.02 8.67
CA THR A 53 -7.40 6.43 8.68
C THR A 53 -8.31 7.26 7.78
N LEU A 54 -8.86 6.64 6.73
CA LEU A 54 -9.83 7.30 5.85
C LEU A 54 -10.77 6.27 5.17
N PRO A 55 -11.92 6.69 4.64
CA PRO A 55 -12.84 5.80 3.95
C PRO A 55 -12.23 5.27 2.63
N ILE A 56 -12.16 3.94 2.48
CA ILE A 56 -11.83 3.28 1.20
C ILE A 56 -13.01 2.39 0.80
N PRO A 57 -13.93 2.85 -0.06
CA PRO A 57 -15.20 2.16 -0.31
C PRO A 57 -15.05 0.87 -1.12
N ASN A 58 -13.94 0.68 -1.85
CA ASN A 58 -13.69 -0.51 -2.65
C ASN A 58 -12.20 -0.64 -3.03
N HIS A 59 -11.82 -1.81 -3.53
CA HIS A 59 -10.43 -2.11 -3.93
C HIS A 59 -9.91 -1.24 -5.06
N LYS A 60 -10.75 -0.71 -5.95
CA LYS A 60 -10.31 0.24 -6.98
C LYS A 60 -9.76 1.51 -6.35
N VAL A 61 -10.49 2.09 -5.38
CA VAL A 61 -10.01 3.26 -4.62
C VAL A 61 -8.78 2.90 -3.79
N GLY A 62 -8.76 1.71 -3.17
CA GLY A 62 -7.61 1.21 -2.43
C GLY A 62 -6.34 1.12 -3.30
N LEU A 63 -6.43 0.52 -4.49
CA LEU A 63 -5.30 0.39 -5.40
C LEU A 63 -4.82 1.75 -5.93
N GLN A 64 -5.73 2.69 -6.18
CA GLN A 64 -5.36 4.07 -6.53
C GLN A 64 -4.57 4.76 -5.39
N LYS A 65 -4.99 4.55 -4.13
CA LYS A 65 -4.24 5.06 -2.96
C LYS A 65 -2.86 4.41 -2.88
N VAL A 66 -2.74 3.10 -3.10
CA VAL A 66 -1.44 2.39 -3.15
C VAL A 66 -0.53 2.99 -4.23
N ALA A 67 -1.01 3.16 -5.46
CA ALA A 67 -0.22 3.73 -6.54
C ALA A 67 0.25 5.16 -6.20
N ASN A 68 -0.64 5.98 -5.63
CA ASN A 68 -0.31 7.34 -5.20
C ASN A 68 0.73 7.39 -4.07
N ILE A 69 0.79 6.37 -3.20
CA ILE A 69 1.76 6.31 -2.11
C ILE A 69 3.10 5.74 -2.63
N ALA A 70 3.05 4.65 -3.38
CA ALA A 70 4.24 3.90 -3.79
C ALA A 70 5.08 4.61 -4.86
N PHE A 71 4.47 5.45 -5.71
CA PHE A 71 5.17 6.12 -6.82
C PHE A 71 5.32 7.63 -6.64
N ARG A 72 5.11 8.16 -5.44
CA ARG A 72 5.32 9.58 -5.12
C ARG A 72 6.73 9.92 -4.64
N PHE A 73 7.67 8.96 -4.71
CA PHE A 73 9.09 9.14 -4.41
C PHE A 73 9.89 9.37 -5.68
#